data_AF-A0A7Y3D070-F1
#
_entry.id   AF-A0A7Y3D070-F1
#
_cell.length_a   1.000
_cell.length_b   1.000
_cell.length_c   1.000
_cell.angle_alpha   90.00
_cell.angle_beta   90.00
_cell.angle_gamma   90.00
#
_symmetry.space_group_name_H-M   'P 1'
#
loop_
_entity.id
_entity.type
_entity.pdbx_description
1 polymer ?
#
loop_
_entity_poly.entity_id
_entity_poly.type
_entity_poly.pdbx_seq_one_letter_code
_entity_poly.pdbx_strand_id
1 'polypeptide(L)'
;AKIFADYTRQIGAINFKTNLSMFQSYKSSDLSNWTWTNSFGYTLWKMIGVGFDFGLRGNAQEALNYAKGLAPTPAAADAITFDNNDNDIQSYWTLGLSYSF
;
A
#
# COMPACT_ATOMS: atom_id res chain seq x y z
N ALA A 1 3.28 -14.50 -10.63
CA ALA A 1 3.94 -15.00 -9.41
C ALA A 1 3.68 -14.05 -8.23
N LYS A 2 3.72 -14.53 -6.99
CA LYS A 2 3.65 -13.69 -5.78
C LYS A 2 5.04 -13.57 -5.17
N ILE A 3 5.47 -12.35 -4.88
CA ILE A 3 6.71 -12.01 -4.18
C ILE A 3 6.30 -11.44 -2.83
N PHE A 4 6.92 -11.95 -1.77
CA PHE A 4 6.61 -11.54 -0.41
C PHE A 4 7.89 -11.51 0.41
N ALA A 5 8.17 -10.37 1.05
CA ALA A 5 9.32 -10.18 1.90
C ALA A 5 8.88 -9.51 3.20
N ASP A 6 9.27 -10.11 4.31
CA ASP A 6 9.03 -9.59 5.65
C ASP A 6 10.36 -9.37 6.35
N TYR A 7 10.47 -8.23 7.03
CA TYR A 7 11.57 -7.98 7.95
C TYR A 7 11.03 -7.34 9.22
N THR A 8 11.30 -7.98 10.35
CA THR A 8 10.94 -7.47 11.67
C THR A 8 12.20 -7.40 12.51
N ARG A 9 12.44 -6.23 13.11
CA ARG A 9 13.57 -6.03 14.01
C ARG A 9 13.22 -5.03 15.09
N GLN A 10 13.66 -5.32 16.30
CA GLN A 10 13.68 -4.35 17.37
C GLN A 10 14.95 -3.49 17.26
N ILE A 11 14.78 -2.18 17.15
CA ILE A 11 15.84 -1.17 17.09
C ILE A 11 15.77 -0.37 18.40
N GLY A 12 16.54 -0.81 19.40
CA GLY A 12 16.44 -0.26 20.76
C GLY A 12 15.06 -0.53 21.36
N ALA A 13 14.31 0.52 21.66
CA ALA A 13 12.95 0.41 22.19
C ALA A 13 11.86 0.50 21.11
N ILE A 14 12.24 0.70 19.84
CA ILE A 14 11.31 0.78 18.72
C ILE A 14 11.21 -0.59 18.04
N ASN A 15 9.97 -1.07 17.90
CA ASN A 15 9.66 -2.23 17.07
C ASN A 15 9.50 -1.77 15.63
N PHE A 16 10.41 -2.17 14.76
CA PHE A 16 10.34 -1.88 13.33
C PHE A 16 9.91 -3.13 12.56
N LYS A 17 8.93 -2.96 11.68
CA LYS A 17 8.53 -3.99 10.72
C LYS A 17 8.40 -3.36 9.35
N THR A 18 8.89 -4.05 8.33
CA THR A 18 8.68 -3.68 6.92
C THR A 18 8.19 -4.90 6.16
N ASN A 19 7.17 -4.72 5.34
CA ASN A 19 6.54 -5.76 4.54
C ASN A 19 6.43 -5.31 3.09
N LEU A 20 6.98 -6.10 2.17
CA LEU A 20 6.79 -5.95 0.75
C LEU A 20 5.97 -7.13 0.23
N SER A 21 4.83 -6.85 -0.39
CA SER A 21 3.99 -7.84 -1.06
C SER A 21 3.72 -7.37 -2.48
N MET A 22 4.10 -8.18 -3.46
CA MET A 22 3.88 -7.89 -4.87
C MET A 22 3.26 -9.10 -5.56
N PHE A 23 2.24 -8.85 -6.36
CA PHE A 23 1.72 -9.81 -7.31
C PHE A 23 2.14 -9.39 -8.71
N GLN A 24 2.90 -10.24 -9.38
CA GLN A 24 3.25 -10.09 -10.79
C GLN A 24 2.31 -10.94 -11.63
N SER A 25 1.54 -10.32 -12.50
CA SER A 25 0.67 -11.04 -13.43
C SER A 25 1.50 -11.74 -14.52
N TYR A 26 1.01 -12.89 -14.97
CA TYR A 26 1.60 -13.63 -16.09
C TYR A 26 1.19 -13.08 -17.45
N LYS A 27 0.23 -12.14 -17.49
CA LYS A 27 -0.34 -11.59 -18.72
C LYS A 27 0.23 -10.22 -19.08
N SER A 28 0.27 -9.28 -18.13
CA SER A 28 0.87 -7.95 -18.32
C SER A 28 1.26 -7.31 -17.00
N SER A 29 2.12 -6.29 -17.05
CA SER A 29 2.50 -5.47 -15.90
C SER A 29 1.30 -4.72 -15.30
N ASP A 30 0.32 -4.33 -16.10
CA ASP A 30 -0.83 -3.51 -15.64
C ASP A 30 -1.77 -4.29 -14.72
N LEU A 31 -1.73 -5.62 -14.82
CA LEU A 31 -2.44 -6.53 -13.94
C LEU A 31 -1.62 -6.92 -12.70
N SER A 32 -0.41 -6.37 -12.56
CA SER A 32 0.43 -6.53 -11.39
C SER A 32 0.08 -5.48 -10.34
N ASN A 33 0.32 -5.81 -9.07
CA ASN A 33 0.15 -4.88 -7.96
C ASN A 33 1.26 -5.08 -6.93
N TRP A 34 1.51 -4.05 -6.14
CA TRP A 34 2.44 -4.13 -5.03
C TRP A 34 2.02 -3.22 -3.89
N THR A 35 2.41 -3.62 -2.68
CA THR A 35 2.24 -2.88 -1.44
C THR A 35 3.53 -2.98 -0.64
N TRP A 36 4.03 -1.85 -0.16
CA TRP A 36 5.18 -1.78 0.73
C TRP A 36 4.79 -1.00 1.98
N THR A 37 4.83 -1.64 3.13
CA THR A 37 4.50 -1.02 4.42
C THR A 37 5.69 -1.00 5.35
N ASN A 38 5.78 0.08 6.12
CA ASN A 38 6.79 0.31 7.14
C ASN A 38 6.07 0.72 8.43
N SER A 39 6.23 -0.09 9.46
CA SER A 39 5.54 0.01 10.74
C SER A 39 6.55 0.27 11.84
N PHE A 40 6.28 1.27 12.67
CA PHE A 40 7.06 1.66 13.83
C PHE A 40 6.17 1.60 15.06
N GLY A 41 6.51 0.75 16.02
CA GLY A 41 5.81 0.65 17.30
C GLY A 41 6.71 1.04 18.46
N TYR A 42 6.19 1.77 19.42
CA TYR A 42 6.89 2.10 20.67
C TYR A 42 5.96 1.93 21.86
N THR A 43 6.45 1.26 22.91
CA THR A 43 5.71 1.12 24.17
C THR A 43 5.98 2.33 25.05
N LEU A 44 4.96 3.17 25.25
CA LEU A 44 5.05 4.38 26.07
C LEU A 44 5.13 4.05 27.56
N TRP A 45 4.16 3.27 28.06
CA TRP A 45 4.04 2.95 29.49
C TRP A 45 3.29 1.64 29.71
N LYS A 46 3.93 0.71 30.42
CA LYS A 46 3.42 -0.64 30.68
C LYS A 46 3.00 -1.30 29.36
N MET A 47 1.70 -1.38 29.14
CA MET A 47 1.05 -2.03 28.02
C MET A 47 0.58 -1.07 26.92
N ILE A 48 0.62 0.24 27.17
CA ILE A 48 0.18 1.26 26.23
C ILE A 48 1.32 1.58 25.27
N GLY A 49 1.06 1.40 23.98
CA GLY A 49 1.97 1.73 22.89
C GLY A 49 1.40 2.77 21.93
N VAL A 50 2.29 3.35 21.14
CA VAL A 50 1.98 4.12 19.93
C VAL A 50 2.52 3.38 18.73
N GLY A 51 1.77 3.43 17.64
CA GLY A 51 2.15 2.90 16.35
C GLY A 51 2.06 3.97 15.29
N PHE A 52 3.03 3.97 14.37
CA PHE A 52 2.98 4.70 13.13
C PHE A 52 3.25 3.73 11.98
N ASP A 53 2.35 3.69 11.01
CA ASP A 53 2.51 2.90 9.79
C ASP A 53 2.51 3.83 8.59
N PHE A 54 3.44 3.59 7.69
CA PHE A 54 3.53 4.24 6.39
C PHE A 54 3.49 3.19 5.29
N GLY A 55 2.57 3.34 4.36
CA GLY A 55 2.37 2.41 3.26
C GLY A 55 2.45 3.10 1.91
N LEU A 56 3.07 2.42 0.96
CA LEU A 56 3.04 2.73 -0.46
C LEU A 56 2.34 1.58 -1.19
N ARG A 57 1.52 1.90 -2.18
CA ARG A 57 0.89 0.89 -3.04
C ARG A 57 0.83 1.37 -4.48
N GLY A 58 0.98 0.42 -5.41
CA GLY A 58 0.80 0.65 -6.83
C GLY A 58 -0.11 -0.42 -7.42
N ASN A 59 -1.15 0.02 -8.15
CA ASN A 59 -2.11 -0.87 -8.77
C ASN A 59 -2.81 -0.17 -9.95
N ALA A 60 -2.38 -0.47 -11.17
CA ALA A 60 -2.90 0.19 -12.37
C ALA A 60 -4.39 -0.08 -12.59
N GLN A 61 -4.92 -1.23 -12.15
CA GLN A 61 -6.35 -1.52 -12.24
C GLN A 61 -7.18 -0.62 -11.32
N GLU A 62 -6.66 -0.34 -10.13
CA GLU A 62 -7.32 0.58 -9.18
C GLU A 62 -7.26 2.03 -9.70
N ALA A 63 -6.10 2.45 -10.22
CA ALA A 63 -5.94 3.77 -10.85
C ALA A 63 -6.89 3.95 -12.05
N LEU A 64 -6.95 2.95 -12.94
CA LEU A 64 -7.82 2.97 -14.11
C LEU A 64 -9.31 3.03 -13.70
N ASN A 65 -9.72 2.22 -12.72
CA ASN A 65 -11.09 2.22 -12.23
C ASN A 65 -11.46 3.57 -11.59
N TYR A 66 -10.53 4.19 -10.86
CA TYR A 66 -10.73 5.51 -10.27
C TYR A 66 -10.90 6.58 -11.36
N ALA A 67 -10.01 6.61 -12.36
CA ALA A 67 -10.08 7.56 -13.47
C ALA A 67 -11.38 7.41 -14.28
N LYS A 68 -11.81 6.17 -14.55
CA LYS A 68 -13.11 5.89 -15.19
C LYS A 68 -14.31 6.37 -14.37
N GLY A 69 -14.23 6.28 -13.04
CA GLY A 69 -15.27 6.78 -12.14
C GLY A 69 -15.38 8.31 -12.12
N LEU A 70 -14.33 9.03 -12.48
CA LEU A 70 -14.32 10.50 -12.58
C LEU A 70 -14.77 11.02 -13.96
N ALA A 71 -14.92 10.13 -14.95
CA ALA A 71 -15.25 10.54 -16.31
C ALA A 71 -16.66 11.13 -16.40
N PRO A 72 -16.87 12.23 -17.16
CA PRO A 72 -18.15 12.92 -17.21
C PRO A 72 -19.22 12.17 -18.01
N THR A 73 -18.81 11.22 -18.87
CA THR A 73 -19.70 10.40 -19.68
C THR A 73 -19.17 8.96 -19.82
N PRO A 74 -20.03 7.97 -20.12
CA PRO A 74 -19.58 6.60 -20.39
C PRO A 74 -18.58 6.51 -21.55
N ALA A 75 -18.80 7.28 -22.63
CA ALA A 75 -17.88 7.32 -23.77
C ALA A 75 -16.50 7.89 -23.38
N ALA A 76 -16.45 8.87 -22.48
CA ALA A 76 -15.19 9.37 -21.94
C ALA A 76 -14.51 8.34 -21.03
N ALA A 77 -15.26 7.56 -20.25
CA ALA A 77 -14.72 6.47 -19.43
C ALA A 77 -14.13 5.34 -20.28
N ASP A 78 -14.75 5.01 -21.41
CA ASP A 78 -14.29 3.96 -22.32
C ASP A 78 -13.01 4.35 -23.06
N ALA A 79 -12.78 5.66 -23.26
CA ALA A 79 -11.55 6.18 -23.85
C ALA A 79 -10.33 6.07 -22.90
N ILE A 80 -10.54 5.88 -21.59
CA ILE A 80 -9.46 5.71 -20.62
C ILE A 80 -9.02 4.24 -20.61
N THR A 81 -7.73 3.99 -20.89
CA THR A 81 -7.09 2.68 -20.96
C THR A 81 -5.82 2.66 -20.13
N PHE A 82 -5.17 1.50 -20.01
CA PHE A 82 -3.87 1.41 -19.34
C PHE A 82 -2.76 2.19 -20.05
N ASP A 83 -2.92 2.48 -21.35
CA ASP A 83 -1.91 3.19 -22.14
C ASP A 83 -1.94 4.71 -21.94
N ASN A 84 -3.07 5.27 -21.50
CA ASN A 84 -3.26 6.71 -21.32
C ASN A 84 -3.63 7.13 -19.88
N ASN A 85 -3.68 6.17 -18.95
CA ASN A 85 -3.90 6.42 -17.54
C ASN A 85 -2.63 6.11 -16.74
N ASP A 86 -2.07 7.14 -16.12
CA ASP A 86 -0.94 6.98 -15.21
C ASP A 86 -1.33 6.16 -13.97
N ASN A 87 -0.45 5.23 -13.59
CA ASN A 87 -0.57 4.46 -12.34
C ASN A 87 0.27 5.14 -11.27
N ASP A 88 -0.26 6.22 -10.71
CA ASP A 88 0.41 6.96 -9.65
C ASP A 88 0.56 6.10 -8.38
N ILE A 89 1.75 6.17 -7.78
CA ILE A 89 2.00 5.52 -6.50
C ILE A 89 1.18 6.22 -5.43
N GLN A 90 0.38 5.44 -4.70
CA GLN A 90 -0.44 5.95 -3.61
C GLN A 90 0.26 5.74 -2.28
N SER A 91 0.39 6.81 -1.49
CA SER A 91 0.88 6.74 -0.12
C SER A 91 -0.25 6.87 0.88
N TYR A 92 -0.19 6.10 1.96
CA TYR A 92 -1.08 6.22 3.10
C TYR A 92 -0.28 6.10 4.40
N TRP A 93 -0.83 6.64 5.48
CA TRP A 93 -0.24 6.48 6.80
C TRP A 93 -1.31 6.38 7.85
N THR A 94 -1.00 5.66 8.92
CA THR A 94 -1.85 5.54 10.10
C THR A 94 -1.04 5.79 11.34
N LEU A 95 -1.67 6.41 12.33
CA LEU A 95 -1.05 6.70 13.61
C LEU A 95 -2.07 6.30 14.68
N GLY A 96 -1.66 5.44 15.60
CA GLY A 96 -2.60 4.75 16.48
C GLY A 96 -2.03 4.50 17.86
N LEU A 97 -2.93 4.27 18.81
CA LEU A 97 -2.60 3.77 20.14
C LEU A 97 -2.86 2.27 20.17
N SER A 98 -1.99 1.53 20.84
CA SER A 98 -2.13 0.09 21.06
C SER A 98 -2.12 -0.21 22.56
N TYR A 99 -2.80 -1.28 22.95
CA TYR A 99 -2.76 -1.81 24.31
C TYR A 99 -2.48 -3.30 24.24
N SER A 100 -1.34 -3.73 24.76
CA SER A 100 -1.02 -5.16 24.90
C SER A 100 -1.67 -5.70 26.17
N PHE A 101 -2.30 -6.87 26.12
CA PHE A 101 -2.80 -7.55 27.32
C PHE A 101 -1.84 -8.63 27.81
#